data_AF-A0AAV4UTU0-F1
#
_entry.id   AF-A0AAV4UTU0-F1
#
_cell.length_a   1.000
_cell.length_b   1.000
_cell.length_c   1.000
_cell.angle_alpha   90.00
_cell.angle_beta   90.00
_cell.angle_gamma   90.00
#
_symmetry.space_group_name_H-M   'P 1'
#
loop_
_entity.id
_entity.type
_entity.pdbx_description
1 polymer ?
#
loop_
_entity_poly.entity_id
_entity_poly.type
_entity_poly.pdbx_seq_one_letter_code
_entity_poly.pdbx_strand_id
1 'polypeptide(L)'
;TLFALRLLGPTSGFLLCSLCLNFYEDPFFDPGYGTKDPRWIGAWWLGFIILGVAIFIFSVPMILFPKRFPGKKLPAAEQNKKEEETKSPLEQLKVKLS
;
A
#
# COMPACT_ATOMS: atom_id res chain seq x y z
N THR A 1 -20.70 -13.90 5.52
CA THR A 1 -20.21 -12.67 4.84
C THR A 1 -18.83 -12.23 5.33
N LEU A 2 -18.54 -12.19 6.64
CA LEU A 2 -17.20 -11.83 7.17
C LEU A 2 -16.04 -12.72 6.70
N PHE A 3 -16.27 -14.03 6.54
CA PHE A 3 -15.25 -14.95 5.99
C PHE A 3 -14.88 -14.63 4.54
N ALA A 4 -15.84 -14.18 3.72
CA ALA A 4 -15.58 -13.78 2.35
C ALA A 4 -14.71 -12.51 2.29
N LEU A 5 -14.98 -11.52 3.15
CA LEU A 5 -14.14 -10.31 3.28
C LEU A 5 -12.72 -10.64 3.74
N ARG A 6 -12.56 -11.64 4.61
CA ARG A 6 -11.24 -12.13 5.08
C ARG A 6 -10.44 -12.80 3.95
N LEU A 7 -11.12 -13.52 3.05
CA LEU A 7 -10.50 -14.22 1.93
C LEU A 7 -10.29 -13.35 0.69
N LEU A 8 -11.07 -12.27 0.54
CA LEU A 8 -11.02 -11.40 -0.63
C LEU A 8 -9.67 -10.72 -0.83
N GLY A 9 -8.95 -10.37 0.25
CA GLY A 9 -7.61 -9.79 0.15
C GLY A 9 -6.63 -10.75 -0.54
N PRO A 10 -6.41 -11.96 0.02
CA PRO A 10 -5.56 -12.97 -0.60
C PRO A 10 -5.98 -13.33 -2.03
N THR A 11 -7.27 -13.55 -2.29
CA THR A 11 -7.73 -14.00 -3.60
C THR A 11 -7.62 -12.91 -4.66
N SER A 12 -7.96 -11.66 -4.32
CA SER A 12 -7.80 -10.52 -5.24
C SER A 12 -6.34 -10.29 -5.60
N GLY A 13 -5.41 -10.42 -4.65
CA GLY A 13 -3.97 -10.33 -4.92
C GLY A 13 -3.47 -11.43 -5.86
N PHE A 14 -3.87 -12.68 -5.62
CA PHE A 14 -3.51 -13.81 -6.49
C PHE A 14 -4.08 -13.65 -7.91
N LEU A 15 -5.34 -13.21 -8.04
CA LEU A 15 -5.96 -12.92 -9.33
C LEU A 15 -5.22 -11.81 -10.08
N LEU A 16 -4.93 -10.70 -9.40
CA LEU A 16 -4.19 -9.58 -10.00
C LEU A 16 -2.80 -10.01 -10.46
N CYS A 17 -2.10 -10.80 -9.66
CA CYS A 17 -0.77 -11.32 -9.96
C CYS A 17 -0.81 -12.28 -11.16
N SER A 18 -1.82 -13.17 -11.21
CA SER A 18 -2.05 -14.09 -12.33
C SER A 18 -2.32 -13.35 -13.65
N LEU A 19 -3.15 -12.29 -13.60
CA LEU A 19 -3.43 -11.46 -14.76
C LEU A 19 -2.21 -10.66 -15.21
N CYS A 20 -1.39 -10.14 -14.29
CA CYS A 20 -0.15 -9.44 -14.62
C CYS A 20 0.86 -10.34 -15.32
N LEU A 21 0.94 -11.62 -14.93
CA LEU A 21 1.82 -12.59 -15.59
C LEU A 21 1.30 -13.00 -16.98
N ASN A 22 0.01 -12.82 -17.24
CA ASN A 22 -0.58 -13.10 -18.55
C ASN A 22 -0.39 -11.96 -19.55
N PHE A 23 -0.14 -10.73 -19.08
CA PHE A 23 0.16 -9.58 -19.92
C PHE A 23 1.65 -9.53 -20.27
N TYR A 24 1.98 -9.25 -21.54
CA TYR A 24 3.36 -9.22 -22.02
C TYR A 24 4.12 -7.98 -21.51
N GLU A 25 5.41 -8.13 -21.22
CA GLU A 25 6.28 -7.09 -20.65
C GLU A 25 6.40 -5.85 -21.55
N ASP A 26 6.44 -6.02 -22.87
CA ASP A 26 6.66 -4.92 -23.82
C ASP A 26 5.50 -4.71 -24.79
N PRO A 27 4.60 -3.74 -24.55
CA PRO A 27 3.58 -3.35 -25.54
C PRO A 27 4.14 -2.53 -26.72
N PHE A 28 5.43 -2.19 -26.70
CA PHE A 28 6.06 -1.28 -27.68
C PHE A 28 7.09 -1.95 -28.60
N PHE A 29 7.42 -3.23 -28.39
CA PHE A 29 8.40 -3.92 -29.21
C PHE A 29 7.82 -5.27 -29.61
N ASP A 30 7.35 -5.39 -30.86
CA ASP A 30 6.93 -6.66 -31.46
C ASP A 30 8.12 -7.62 -31.45
N PRO A 31 8.16 -8.61 -30.55
CA PRO A 31 9.12 -9.68 -30.67
C PRO A 31 8.51 -10.57 -31.75
N GLY A 32 9.20 -10.78 -32.87
CA GLY A 32 8.78 -11.72 -33.91
C GLY A 32 8.77 -13.19 -33.46
N TYR A 33 8.47 -13.47 -32.18
CA TYR A 33 8.50 -14.75 -31.50
C TYR A 33 7.13 -14.98 -30.83
N GLY A 34 6.57 -16.17 -31.06
CA GLY A 34 5.23 -16.52 -30.59
C GLY A 34 5.18 -16.81 -29.09
N THR A 35 3.96 -16.82 -28.55
CA THR A 35 3.57 -17.11 -27.15
C THR A 35 4.01 -18.48 -26.58
N LYS A 36 4.82 -19.24 -27.31
CA LYS A 36 5.36 -20.56 -26.94
C LYS A 36 6.84 -20.54 -26.54
N ASP A 37 7.53 -19.43 -26.73
CA ASP A 37 8.95 -19.35 -26.37
C ASP A 37 9.12 -19.17 -24.85
N PRO A 38 10.04 -19.92 -24.21
CA PRO A 38 10.28 -19.90 -22.75
C PRO A 38 10.85 -18.56 -22.23
N ARG A 39 10.99 -17.56 -23.11
CA ARG A 39 11.39 -16.18 -22.78
C ARG A 39 10.18 -15.28 -22.52
N TRP A 40 8.95 -15.81 -22.54
CA TRP A 40 7.77 -15.08 -22.07
C TRP A 40 7.90 -14.83 -20.56
N ILE A 41 8.43 -13.66 -20.21
CA ILE A 41 8.34 -13.12 -18.87
C ILE A 41 7.10 -12.23 -18.88
N GLY A 42 6.07 -12.65 -18.15
CA GLY A 42 4.90 -11.81 -17.97
C GLY A 42 5.26 -10.55 -17.22
N ALA A 43 4.48 -9.49 -17.42
CA ALA A 43 4.69 -8.15 -16.87
C ALA A 43 4.50 -8.12 -15.33
N TRP A 44 5.44 -8.71 -14.59
CA TRP A 44 5.45 -8.81 -13.13
C TRP A 44 5.40 -7.45 -12.44
N TRP A 45 6.05 -6.45 -13.03
CA TRP A 45 6.03 -5.06 -12.58
C TRP A 45 4.65 -4.40 -12.58
N LEU A 46 3.72 -4.92 -13.39
CA LEU A 46 2.42 -4.32 -13.65
C LEU A 46 1.53 -4.44 -12.40
N GLY A 47 1.78 -5.46 -11.57
CA GLY A 47 1.15 -5.60 -10.25
C GLY A 47 1.43 -4.44 -9.32
N PHE A 48 2.66 -3.91 -9.30
CA PHE A 48 3.02 -2.75 -8.47
C PHE A 48 2.37 -1.47 -8.98
N ILE A 49 2.28 -1.30 -10.31
CA ILE A 49 1.61 -0.15 -10.91
C ILE A 49 0.12 -0.17 -10.56
N ILE A 50 -0.57 -1.30 -10.76
CA ILE A 50 -2.00 -1.43 -10.44
C ILE A 50 -2.25 -1.18 -8.95
N LEU A 51 -1.45 -1.80 -8.08
CA LEU A 51 -1.60 -1.64 -6.63
C LEU A 51 -1.33 -0.19 -6.21
N GLY A 52 -0.30 0.44 -6.77
CA GLY A 52 0.03 1.85 -6.53
C GLY A 52 -1.09 2.79 -6.96
N VAL A 53 -1.66 2.57 -8.15
CA VAL A 53 -2.81 3.34 -8.66
C VAL A 53 -4.04 3.12 -7.79
N ALA A 54 -4.32 1.89 -7.38
CA ALA A 54 -5.43 1.60 -6.46
C ALA A 54 -5.27 2.35 -5.14
N ILE A 55 -4.09 2.29 -4.52
CA ILE A 55 -3.79 3.03 -3.28
C ILE A 55 -3.93 4.54 -3.50
N PHE A 56 -3.46 5.06 -4.64
CA PHE A 56 -3.60 6.47 -4.97
C PHE A 56 -5.07 6.88 -5.08
N ILE A 57 -5.89 6.08 -5.78
CA ILE A 57 -7.35 6.29 -5.90
C ILE A 57 -8.03 6.24 -4.54
N PHE A 58 -7.62 5.37 -3.63
CA PHE A 58 -8.16 5.34 -2.26
C PHE A 58 -7.63 6.49 -1.39
N SER A 59 -6.43 6.99 -1.66
CA SER A 59 -5.82 8.10 -0.95
C SER A 59 -6.52 9.42 -1.26
N VAL A 60 -6.89 9.67 -2.52
CA VAL A 60 -7.61 10.88 -2.95
C VAL A 60 -8.87 11.20 -2.11
N PRO A 61 -9.86 10.30 -1.97
CA PRO A 61 -11.05 10.54 -1.15
C PRO A 61 -10.71 10.63 0.34
N MET A 62 -9.67 9.93 0.82
CA MET A 62 -9.21 10.04 2.21
C MET A 62 -8.60 11.41 2.53
N ILE A 63 -7.98 12.07 1.54
CA ILE A 63 -7.45 13.44 1.65
C ILE A 63 -8.58 14.47 1.51
N LEU A 64 -9.55 14.23 0.61
CA LEU A 64 -10.74 15.07 0.46
C LEU A 64 -11.69 15.01 1.66
N PHE A 65 -11.64 13.93 2.44
CA PHE A 65 -12.41 13.86 3.68
C PHE A 65 -11.84 14.90 4.67
N PRO A 66 -12.63 15.90 5.10
CA PRO A 66 -12.12 16.98 5.93
C PRO A 66 -11.53 16.39 7.21
N LYS A 67 -10.21 16.52 7.33
CA LYS A 67 -9.37 15.98 8.43
C LYS A 67 -9.75 16.54 9.81
N ARG A 68 -10.70 17.48 9.86
CA ARG A 68 -11.32 18.01 11.06
C ARG A 68 -12.82 17.80 10.98
N PHE A 69 -13.35 16.95 11.84
CA PHE A 69 -14.69 17.16 12.37
C PHE A 69 -14.60 18.36 13.35
N PRO A 70 -15.18 19.54 13.07
CA PRO A 70 -15.28 20.63 14.03
C PRO A 70 -16.28 20.31 15.16
N GLY A 71 -16.24 19.11 15.76
CA GLY A 71 -17.29 18.67 16.68
C GLY A 71 -16.95 17.56 17.69
N LYS A 72 -15.73 17.00 17.72
CA LYS A 72 -15.36 16.04 18.79
C LYS A 72 -14.00 16.42 19.37
N LYS A 73 -14.05 16.99 20.57
CA LYS A 73 -12.89 17.13 21.46
C LYS A 73 -12.33 15.72 21.67
N LEU A 74 -11.13 15.47 21.17
CA LEU A 74 -10.38 14.25 21.53
C LEU A 74 -10.11 14.31 23.03
N PRO A 75 -10.32 13.22 23.80
CA PRO A 75 -9.85 13.18 25.18
C PRO A 75 -8.33 13.32 25.18
N ALA A 76 -7.81 14.21 26.03
CA ALA A 76 -6.40 14.63 26.10
C ALA A 76 -5.36 13.48 26.27
N ALA A 77 -5.81 12.25 26.48
CA ALA A 77 -4.99 11.07 26.69
C ALA A 77 -4.23 10.59 25.43
N GLU A 78 -4.76 10.78 24.22
CA GLU A 78 -4.10 10.28 22.99
C GLU A 78 -3.05 11.25 22.42
N GLN A 79 -3.16 12.55 22.70
CA GLN A 79 -2.13 13.52 22.32
C GLN A 79 -0.88 13.38 23.17
N ASN A 80 -1.05 13.11 24.48
CA ASN A 80 0.06 12.91 25.41
C ASN A 80 0.92 11.69 25.01
N LYS A 81 0.30 10.58 24.60
CA LYS A 81 1.00 9.37 24.15
C LYS A 81 1.88 9.58 22.90
N LYS A 82 1.43 10.37 21.92
CA LYS A 82 2.21 10.65 20.70
C LYS A 82 3.38 11.61 20.94
N GLU A 83 3.23 12.54 21.88
CA GLU A 83 4.29 13.44 22.30
C GLU A 83 5.35 12.73 23.17
N GLU A 84 4.92 11.78 24.00
CA GLU A 84 5.81 10.98 24.87
C GLU A 84 6.63 9.95 24.07
N GLU A 85 6.05 9.33 23.04
CA GLU A 85 6.75 8.36 22.17
C GLU A 85 7.78 9.04 21.24
N THR A 86 7.63 10.35 20.97
CA THR A 86 8.59 11.14 20.17
C THR A 86 9.77 11.65 21.00
N LYS A 87 9.66 11.71 22.34
CA LYS A 87 10.79 12.01 23.25
C LYS A 87 11.68 10.78 23.52
N SER A 88 11.62 9.80 22.63
CA SER A 88 12.40 8.56 22.58
C SER A 88 13.92 8.82 22.70
N PRO A 89 14.69 7.84 23.18
CA PRO A 89 15.62 7.80 24.34
C PRO A 89 16.78 8.80 24.41
N LEU A 90 16.92 9.73 23.46
CA LEU A 90 18.08 10.64 23.43
C LEU A 90 18.06 11.67 24.57
N GLU A 91 16.88 12.13 24.98
CA GLU A 91 16.71 12.98 26.17
C GLU A 91 17.02 12.21 27.46
N GLN A 92 16.57 10.96 27.56
CA GLN A 92 16.86 10.08 28.70
C GLN A 92 18.36 9.73 28.79
N LEU A 93 19.05 9.58 27.65
CA LEU A 93 20.49 9.33 27.61
C LEU A 93 21.31 10.55 28.02
N LYS A 94 20.90 11.77 27.64
CA LYS A 94 21.55 13.02 28.06
C LYS A 94 21.45 13.24 29.57
N VAL A 95 20.30 12.92 30.17
CA VAL A 95 20.10 13.04 31.62
C VAL A 95 20.93 12.02 32.41
N LYS A 96 21.20 10.84 31.84
CA LYS A 96 21.98 9.79 32.50
C LYS A 96 23.50 9.95 32.35
N LEU A 97 23.94 10.77 31.38
CA LEU A 97 25.34 11.08 31.09
C LEU A 97 25.81 12.41 31.69
N SER A 98 24.91 13.17 32.31
CA SER A 98 25.20 14.40 33.07
C SER A 98 25.11 14.14 34.57
#